data_AF-A0A352BSP7-F1
#
_entry.id   AF-A0A352BSP7-F1
#
_cell.length_a   1.000
_cell.length_b   1.000
_cell.length_c   1.000
_cell.angle_alpha   90.00
_cell.angle_beta   90.00
_cell.angle_gamma   90.00
#
_symmetry.space_group_name_H-M   'P 1'
#
loop_
_entity.id
_entity.type
_entity.pdbx_description
1 polymer ?
#
loop_
_entity_poly.entity_id
_entity_poly.type
_entity_poly.pdbx_seq_one_letter_code
_entity_poly.pdbx_strand_id
1 'polypeptide(L)' 'KVKSFKELETMYSEVLPNKDQAVVAYCHSGLRSAHTTFVLTELLGYKNVKNYDGSWTEWSNFDNYPKEKDSITTIF' A
#
# COMPACT_ATOMS: atom_id res chain seq x y z
N LYS A 1 -6.18 -10.02 12.92
CA LYS A 1 -6.55 -11.35 12.34
C LYS A 1 -6.55 -11.20 10.83
N VAL A 2 -5.85 -12.08 10.12
CA VAL A 2 -5.82 -12.09 8.65
C VAL A 2 -7.14 -12.70 8.14
N LYS A 3 -7.71 -12.12 7.06
CA LYS A 3 -8.92 -12.63 6.39
C LYS A 3 -8.65 -13.94 5.65
N SER A 4 -9.69 -14.60 5.16
CA SER A 4 -9.50 -15.80 4.34
C SER A 4 -8.78 -15.49 3.02
N PHE A 5 -8.06 -16.47 2.47
CA PHE A 5 -7.36 -16.32 1.19
C PHE A 5 -8.29 -15.80 0.09
N LYS A 6 -9.49 -16.38 -0.03
CA LYS A 6 -10.47 -15.99 -1.07
C LYS A 6 -10.93 -14.54 -0.91
N GLU A 7 -11.22 -14.09 0.31
CA GLU A 7 -11.57 -12.69 0.55
C GLU A 7 -10.42 -11.74 0.17
N LEU A 8 -9.19 -12.08 0.56
CA LEU A 8 -8.01 -11.27 0.24
C LEU A 8 -7.77 -11.23 -1.28
N GLU A 9 -7.83 -12.38 -1.95
CA GLU A 9 -7.65 -12.47 -3.41
C GLU A 9 -8.70 -11.63 -4.15
N THR A 10 -9.96 -11.70 -3.75
CA THR A 10 -11.02 -10.86 -4.33
C THR A 10 -10.73 -9.37 -4.13
N MET A 11 -10.50 -8.91 -2.89
CA MET A 11 -10.27 -7.47 -2.62
C MET A 11 -9.04 -6.91 -3.35
N TYR A 12 -7.93 -7.67 -3.38
CA TYR A 12 -6.71 -7.16 -4.01
C TYR A 12 -6.73 -7.27 -5.53
N SER A 13 -7.37 -8.29 -6.12
CA SER A 13 -7.43 -8.42 -7.59
C SER A 13 -8.27 -7.35 -8.28
N GLU A 14 -9.23 -6.74 -7.56
CA GLU A 14 -10.01 -5.58 -8.07
C GLU A 14 -9.13 -4.37 -8.37
N VAL A 15 -8.08 -4.14 -7.56
CA VAL A 15 -7.17 -3.00 -7.67
C VAL A 15 -5.82 -3.36 -8.27
N LEU A 16 -5.39 -4.61 -8.11
CA LEU A 16 -4.10 -5.14 -8.55
C LEU A 16 -4.28 -6.43 -9.37
N PRO A 17 -4.88 -6.36 -10.57
CA PRO A 17 -5.24 -7.57 -11.34
C PRO A 17 -4.05 -8.41 -11.83
N ASN A 18 -2.85 -7.81 -11.93
CA ASN A 18 -1.63 -8.48 -12.36
C ASN A 18 -0.69 -8.73 -11.18
N LYS A 19 -0.37 -9.99 -10.88
CA LYS A 19 0.54 -10.37 -9.77
C LYS A 19 2.03 -10.09 -10.04
N ASP A 20 2.39 -9.83 -11.29
CA ASP A 20 3.76 -9.48 -11.70
C ASP A 20 3.98 -7.96 -11.78
N GLN A 21 2.95 -7.13 -11.59
CA GLN A 21 3.12 -5.68 -11.60
C GLN A 21 3.93 -5.18 -10.39
N ALA A 22 4.67 -4.09 -10.57
CA ALA A 22 5.40 -3.46 -9.47
C ALA A 22 4.42 -2.75 -8.53
N VAL A 23 4.51 -3.05 -7.23
CA VAL A 23 3.66 -2.47 -6.18
C VAL A 23 4.54 -1.90 -5.09
N VAL A 24 4.25 -0.66 -4.66
CA VAL A 24 4.88 -0.05 -3.50
C VAL A 24 3.80 0.25 -2.47
N ALA A 25 3.82 -0.48 -1.36
CA ALA A 25 2.90 -0.25 -0.24
C ALA A 25 3.47 0.81 0.70
N TYR A 26 2.64 1.77 1.11
CA TYR A 26 2.98 2.78 2.10
C TYR A 26 1.82 3.02 3.07
N CYS A 27 2.12 3.62 4.21
CA CYS A 27 1.10 4.07 5.16
C CYS A 27 1.52 5.40 5.78
N HIS A 28 1.36 5.56 7.10
CA HIS A 28 1.90 6.72 7.82
C HIS A 28 3.40 6.56 8.10
N SER A 29 3.81 5.41 8.66
CA SER A 29 5.17 5.16 9.17
C SER A 29 5.62 3.71 8.98
N GLY A 30 5.33 3.11 7.82
CA GLY A 30 5.84 1.80 7.39
C GLY A 30 5.21 0.54 8.01
N LEU A 31 4.57 0.61 9.20
CA LEU A 31 4.12 -0.59 9.91
C LEU A 31 2.92 -1.29 9.25
N ARG A 32 1.88 -0.52 8.88
CA ARG A 32 0.67 -1.09 8.24
C ARG A 32 0.96 -1.57 6.82
N SER A 33 1.85 -0.86 6.12
CA SER A 33 2.30 -1.25 4.79
C SER A 33 3.19 -2.49 4.83
N ALA A 34 3.95 -2.74 5.91
CA ALA A 34 4.63 -4.02 6.10
C ALA A 34 3.65 -5.19 6.19
N HIS A 35 2.54 -5.03 6.94
CA HIS A 35 1.48 -6.03 6.99
C HIS A 35 0.86 -6.29 5.60
N THR A 36 0.53 -5.24 4.85
CA THR A 36 0.02 -5.39 3.47
C THR A 36 1.04 -6.05 2.54
N THR A 37 2.31 -5.69 2.66
CA THR A 37 3.40 -6.30 1.88
C THR A 37 3.46 -7.80 2.13
N PHE A 38 3.46 -8.22 3.40
CA PHE A 38 3.41 -9.63 3.79
C PHE A 38 2.20 -10.36 3.21
N VAL A 39 1.01 -9.75 3.25
CA VAL A 39 -0.20 -10.36 2.67
C VAL A 39 -0.05 -10.56 1.16
N LEU A 40 0.42 -9.54 0.45
CA LEU A 40 0.57 -9.60 -1.00
C LEU A 40 1.64 -10.61 -1.43
N THR A 41 2.80 -10.66 -0.76
CA THR A 41 3.90 -11.56 -1.13
C THR A 41 3.65 -12.98 -0.63
N GLU A 42 3.50 -13.15 0.68
CA GLU A 42 3.52 -14.47 1.33
C GLU A 42 2.21 -15.23 1.18
N LEU A 43 1.08 -14.53 1.10
CA LEU A 43 -0.23 -15.18 1.03
C LEU A 43 -0.78 -15.21 -0.39
N LEU A 44 -0.61 -14.14 -1.17
CA LEU A 44 -1.26 -14.00 -2.48
C LEU A 44 -0.32 -14.23 -3.69
N GLY A 45 0.98 -14.29 -3.46
CA GLY A 45 1.99 -14.62 -4.48
C GLY A 45 2.32 -13.48 -5.45
N TYR A 46 2.15 -12.23 -5.04
CA TYR A 46 2.64 -11.08 -5.80
C TYR A 46 4.17 -11.04 -5.73
N LYS A 47 4.83 -10.88 -6.88
CA LYS A 47 6.30 -11.06 -6.96
C LYS A 47 7.08 -9.77 -6.74
N ASN A 48 6.50 -8.63 -7.11
CA ASN A 48 7.21 -7.35 -7.21
C ASN A 48 6.64 -6.31 -6.23
N VAL A 49 6.54 -6.66 -4.95
CA VAL A 49 6.00 -5.78 -3.91
C VAL A 49 7.12 -5.27 -3.00
N LYS A 50 7.14 -3.95 -2.77
CA LYS A 50 8.07 -3.31 -1.83
C LYS A 50 7.30 -2.56 -0.75
N ASN A 51 7.80 -2.61 0.48
CA ASN A 51 7.36 -1.73 1.55
C ASN A 51 8.18 -0.44 1.52
N TYR A 52 7.51 0.70 1.41
CA TYR A 52 8.15 2.00 1.63
C TYR A 52 8.00 2.38 3.10
N ASP A 53 9.04 2.12 3.88
CA ASP A 53 9.08 2.24 5.33
C ASP A 53 9.02 3.69 5.83
N GLY A 54 9.70 4.62 5.13
CA GLY A 54 9.59 6.05 5.40
C GLY A 54 8.17 6.59 5.23
N SER A 55 7.39 5.99 4.31
CA SER A 55 5.94 6.19 4.18
C SER A 55 5.56 7.68 4.07
N TRP A 56 4.34 8.04 4.48
CA TRP A 56 3.89 9.42 4.41
C TRP A 56 4.73 10.37 5.28
N THR A 57 5.19 9.93 6.46
CA THR A 57 6.02 10.77 7.34
C THR A 57 7.30 11.25 6.67
N GLU A 58 7.91 10.43 5.80
CA GLU A 58 9.06 10.84 5.02
C GLU A 58 8.62 11.66 3.80
N TRP A 59 7.67 11.15 3.00
CA TRP A 59 7.25 11.81 1.76
C TRP A 59 6.72 13.22 1.96
N SER A 60 5.99 13.45 3.06
CA SER A 60 5.40 14.76 3.36
C SER A 60 6.45 15.82 3.71
N ASN A 61 7.64 15.42 4.16
CA ASN A 61 8.70 16.35 4.56
C ASN A 61 9.43 16.99 3.37
N PHE A 62 9.25 16.45 2.16
CA PHE A 62 9.86 17.00 0.95
C PHE A 62 8.89 17.92 0.23
N ASP A 63 9.05 19.23 0.38
CA ASP A 63 8.15 20.22 -0.23
C ASP A 63 8.04 20.10 -1.75
N ASN A 64 9.14 19.75 -2.41
CA ASN A 64 9.23 19.57 -3.87
C ASN A 64 8.61 18.25 -4.38
N TYR A 65 8.19 17.34 -3.51
CA TYR A 65 7.54 16.10 -3.95
C TYR A 65 6.07 16.35 -4.26
N PRO A 66 5.53 15.72 -5.33
CA PRO A 66 4.13 15.86 -5.69
C PRO A 66 3.24 15.30 -4.58
N LYS A 67 2.18 16.04 -4.25
CA LYS A 67 1.17 15.67 -3.25
C LYS A 67 -0.19 16.03 -3.82
N GLU A 68 -1.06 15.04 -3.97
CA GLU A 68 -2.46 15.28 -4.30
C GLU A 68 -3.23 15.63 -3.01
N LYS A 69 -4.07 16.66 -3.06
CA LYS A 69 -4.94 17.05 -1.95
C LYS A 69 -6.36 16.61 -2.29
N ASP A 70 -6.94 15.76 -1.45
CA ASP A 70 -8.35 15.40 -1.60
C ASP A 70 -9.25 16.49 -0.98
N SER A 71 -10.49 16.55 -1.48
CA SER A 71 -11.52 17.51 -1.07
C SER A 71 -11.88 17.39 0.42
N ILE A 72 -11.67 16.21 1.02
CA ILE A 72 -11.94 15.94 2.44
C ILE A 72 -10.97 16.68 3.37
N THR A 73 -9.76 16.99 2.92
CA THR A 73 -8.74 17.66 3.74
C THR A 73 -8.89 19.18 3.79
N THR A 74 -9.85 19.75 3.04
CA THR A 74 -10.08 21.21 2.95
C THR A 74 -11.07 21.73 3.99
N ILE A 75 -11.56 20.89 4.90
CA ILE A 75 -12.52 21.29 5.94
C ILE A 75 -11.78 21.83 7.17
N PHE A 76 -10.84 22.77 7.01
CA PHE A 76 -10.37 23.70 8.06
C PHE A 76 -9.74 24.93 7.40
#